data_AF-A0A399T4M8-F1
#
_entry.id   AF-A0A399T4M8-F1
#
_cell.length_a   1.000
_cell.length_b   1.000
_cell.length_c   1.000
_cell.angle_alpha   90.00
_cell.angle_beta   90.00
_cell.angle_gamma   90.00
#
_symmetry.space_group_name_H-M   'P 1'
#
loop_
_entity.id
_entity.type
_entity.pdbx_description
1 polymer ?
#
loop_
_entity_poly.entity_id
_entity_poly.type
_entity_poly.pdbx_seq_one_letter_code
_entity_poly.pdbx_strand_id
1 'polypeptide(L)'
;MKSLDNIRVEVASEEHLKFVDDINDAIDEASKKRGTGIARRTYEYLSSKMQEGKAIIAIEGEQFAGFCYIETWQEKGFVANSGLIVREEYRGIGLAKAIKKKAFELSRKKYPNSKIFGLTTGLAVMKINHELGYRPVTFSELTLDDQFWKGCQGCVNHDILERTGRSKCLCTGMLYDPAWEKPVVNGSPIKKRSLLDLIPRIKPGLANKKNKLLNRNK
;
A
#
# COMPACT_ATOMS: atom_id res chain seq x y z
N MET A 1 -17.89 -21.09 8.70
CA MET A 1 -16.75 -20.46 8.00
C MET A 1 -17.09 -18.99 7.80
N LYS A 2 -16.18 -18.05 8.09
CA LYS A 2 -16.44 -16.61 7.87
C LYS A 2 -16.59 -16.36 6.36
N SER A 3 -17.51 -15.46 5.98
CA SER A 3 -17.74 -15.05 4.60
C SER A 3 -17.71 -13.53 4.50
N LEU A 4 -17.16 -12.99 3.42
CA LEU A 4 -17.13 -11.54 3.21
C LEU A 4 -18.54 -10.95 3.09
N ASP A 5 -19.49 -11.72 2.55
CA ASP A 5 -20.87 -11.26 2.32
C ASP A 5 -21.66 -10.99 3.61
N ASN A 6 -21.20 -11.55 4.74
CA ASN A 6 -21.81 -11.35 6.05
C ASN A 6 -21.25 -10.11 6.78
N ILE A 7 -20.25 -9.45 6.19
CA ILE A 7 -19.50 -8.37 6.84
C ILE A 7 -19.89 -7.04 6.23
N ARG A 8 -20.45 -6.16 7.06
CA ARG A 8 -20.70 -4.77 6.69
C ARG A 8 -19.38 -4.01 6.69
N VAL A 9 -19.01 -3.41 5.56
CA VAL A 9 -17.85 -2.53 5.42
C VAL A 9 -18.32 -1.12 5.06
N GLU A 10 -18.19 -0.19 6.01
CA GLU A 10 -18.83 1.12 5.94
C GLU A 10 -18.00 2.22 6.59
N VAL A 11 -18.41 3.47 6.37
CA VAL A 11 -17.81 4.63 7.05
C VAL A 11 -18.28 4.59 8.50
N ALA A 12 -17.34 4.58 9.43
CA ALA A 12 -17.63 4.59 10.85
C ALA A 12 -18.30 5.89 11.29
N SER A 13 -19.02 5.82 12.40
CA SER A 13 -19.89 6.86 12.96
C SER A 13 -19.81 6.78 14.49
N GLU A 14 -20.60 7.58 15.20
CA GLU A 14 -20.64 7.55 16.67
C GLU A 14 -21.08 6.20 17.26
N GLU A 15 -21.93 5.44 16.55
CA GLU A 15 -22.38 4.12 17.02
C GLU A 15 -21.22 3.09 17.11
N HIS A 16 -20.12 3.39 16.43
CA HIS A 16 -18.94 2.54 16.32
C HIS A 16 -17.87 2.84 17.37
N LEU A 17 -18.05 3.88 18.19
CA LEU A 17 -17.08 4.27 19.23
C LEU A 17 -16.82 3.16 20.27
N LYS A 18 -17.78 2.24 20.45
CA LYS A 18 -17.62 1.06 21.31
C LYS A 18 -16.49 0.11 20.86
N PHE A 19 -16.06 0.16 19.60
CA PHE A 19 -15.02 -0.71 19.04
C PHE A 19 -13.60 -0.12 19.12
N VAL A 20 -13.42 1.04 19.77
CA VAL A 20 -12.09 1.68 19.86
C VAL A 20 -11.06 0.80 20.56
N ASP A 21 -11.45 0.11 21.63
CA ASP A 21 -10.57 -0.83 22.32
C ASP A 21 -10.28 -2.06 21.48
N ASP A 22 -11.29 -2.63 20.81
CA ASP A 22 -11.12 -3.75 19.86
C ASP A 22 -10.11 -3.45 18.75
N ILE A 23 -10.14 -2.23 18.21
CA ILE A 23 -9.20 -1.77 17.18
C ILE A 23 -7.78 -1.79 17.71
N ASN A 24 -7.57 -1.23 18.91
CA ASN A 24 -6.24 -1.15 19.49
C ASN A 24 -5.72 -2.53 19.93
N ASP A 25 -6.59 -3.41 20.40
CA ASP A 25 -6.22 -4.79 20.77
C ASP A 25 -5.81 -5.58 19.52
N ALA A 26 -6.56 -5.44 18.43
CA ALA A 26 -6.19 -6.05 17.16
C ALA A 26 -4.85 -5.50 16.62
N ILE A 27 -4.56 -4.20 16.83
CA ILE A 27 -3.27 -3.58 16.48
C ILE A 27 -2.14 -4.22 17.30
N ASP A 28 -2.31 -4.36 18.61
CA ASP A 28 -1.30 -4.93 19.50
C ASP A 28 -1.02 -6.40 19.18
N GLU A 29 -2.06 -7.20 19.00
CA GLU A 29 -1.94 -8.60 18.60
C GLU A 29 -1.15 -8.74 17.29
N ALA A 30 -1.44 -7.90 16.29
CA ALA A 30 -0.74 -7.92 15.02
C ALA A 30 0.72 -7.45 15.12
N SER A 31 0.97 -6.39 15.90
CA SER A 31 2.32 -5.85 16.11
C SER A 31 3.21 -6.85 16.87
N LYS A 32 2.69 -7.52 17.91
CA LYS A 32 3.39 -8.58 18.65
C LYS A 32 3.77 -9.76 17.73
N LYS A 33 2.84 -10.24 16.90
CA LYS A 33 3.09 -11.36 15.98
C LYS A 33 4.11 -11.05 14.89
N ARG A 34 4.14 -9.80 14.40
CA ARG A 34 5.02 -9.39 13.30
C ARG A 34 6.38 -8.88 13.77
N GLY A 35 6.53 -8.56 15.06
CA GLY A 35 7.71 -7.86 15.59
C GLY A 35 7.90 -6.47 14.97
N THR A 36 6.88 -5.93 14.31
CA THR A 36 6.84 -4.61 13.66
C THR A 36 5.38 -4.29 13.37
N GLY A 37 4.98 -3.03 13.44
CA GLY A 37 3.59 -2.72 13.19
C GLY A 37 3.18 -1.29 13.48
N ILE A 38 1.87 -1.13 13.55
CA ILE A 38 1.19 0.13 13.79
C ILE A 38 1.19 0.35 15.30
N ALA A 39 1.53 1.54 15.75
CA ALA A 39 1.42 1.89 17.17
C ALA A 39 -0.06 2.04 17.58
N ARG A 40 -0.38 1.83 18.85
CA ARG A 40 -1.70 2.16 19.41
C ARG A 40 -2.09 3.61 19.12
N ARG A 41 -3.38 3.89 19.16
CA ARG A 41 -3.93 5.24 19.07
C ARG A 41 -4.78 5.51 20.31
N THR A 42 -4.79 6.76 20.76
CA THR A 42 -5.64 7.13 21.89
C THR A 42 -7.10 7.03 21.49
N TYR A 43 -7.97 6.96 22.50
CA TYR A 43 -9.40 6.91 22.26
C TYR A 43 -9.87 8.13 21.47
N GLU A 44 -9.43 9.32 21.91
CA GLU A 44 -9.78 10.63 21.31
C GLU A 44 -9.35 10.71 19.85
N TYR A 45 -8.19 10.14 19.53
CA TYR A 45 -7.70 10.15 18.16
C TYR A 45 -8.55 9.27 17.25
N LEU A 46 -8.89 8.04 17.66
CA LEU A 46 -9.74 7.17 16.84
C LEU A 46 -11.19 7.65 16.79
N SER A 47 -11.73 8.11 17.92
CA SER A 47 -13.11 8.61 18.01
C SER A 47 -13.31 9.84 17.12
N SER A 48 -12.37 10.78 17.11
CA SER A 48 -12.43 11.94 16.20
C SER A 48 -12.42 11.51 14.73
N LYS A 49 -11.63 10.50 14.33
CA LYS A 49 -11.67 10.00 12.94
C LYS A 49 -13.03 9.37 12.58
N MET A 50 -13.67 8.68 13.52
CA MET A 50 -15.02 8.13 13.30
C MET A 50 -16.05 9.26 13.18
N GLN A 51 -16.05 10.22 14.11
CA GLN A 51 -16.97 11.36 14.12
C GLN A 51 -16.82 12.26 12.88
N GLU A 52 -15.60 12.45 12.39
CA GLU A 52 -15.32 13.20 11.16
C GLU A 52 -15.72 12.44 9.87
N GLY A 53 -16.22 11.21 9.99
CA GLY A 53 -16.50 10.32 8.86
C GLY A 53 -15.25 10.05 8.03
N LYS A 54 -14.11 9.86 8.71
CA LYS A 54 -12.78 9.58 8.13
C LYS A 54 -12.28 8.17 8.47
N ALA A 55 -13.09 7.35 9.12
CA ALA A 55 -12.76 5.96 9.42
C ALA A 55 -13.67 4.99 8.66
N ILE A 56 -13.14 3.83 8.32
CA ILE A 56 -13.84 2.68 7.76
C ILE A 56 -13.79 1.57 8.80
N ILE A 57 -14.94 0.97 9.08
CA ILE A 57 -15.06 -0.16 9.99
C ILE A 57 -15.71 -1.34 9.28
N ALA A 58 -15.32 -2.55 9.68
CA ALA A 58 -15.88 -3.80 9.23
C ALA A 58 -16.45 -4.59 10.41
N ILE A 59 -17.72 -5.02 10.30
CA ILE A 59 -18.47 -5.64 11.40
C ILE A 59 -19.28 -6.83 10.86
N GLU A 60 -19.25 -7.96 11.57
CA GLU A 60 -20.15 -9.10 11.35
C GLU A 60 -21.13 -9.18 12.53
N GLY A 61 -22.39 -8.81 12.32
CA GLY A 61 -23.36 -8.68 13.42
C GLY A 61 -22.93 -7.59 14.40
N GLU A 62 -22.55 -7.98 15.63
CA GLU A 62 -22.01 -7.06 16.65
C GLU A 62 -20.49 -7.18 16.84
N GLN A 63 -19.82 -8.00 16.03
CA GLN A 63 -18.41 -8.32 16.20
C GLN A 63 -17.51 -7.47 15.30
N PHE A 64 -16.48 -6.87 15.90
CA PHE A 64 -15.44 -6.16 15.17
C PHE A 64 -14.64 -7.13 14.27
N ALA A 65 -14.52 -6.80 12.98
CA ALA A 65 -13.78 -7.61 12.00
C ALA A 65 -12.54 -6.90 11.45
N GLY A 66 -12.57 -5.56 11.33
CA GLY A 66 -11.45 -4.79 10.83
C GLY A 66 -11.69 -3.29 10.76
N PHE A 67 -10.62 -2.55 10.51
CA PHE A 67 -10.60 -1.10 10.57
C PHE A 67 -9.56 -0.48 9.64
N CYS A 68 -9.79 0.76 9.24
CA CYS A 68 -8.82 1.65 8.60
C CYS A 68 -9.30 3.10 8.77
N TYR A 69 -8.41 4.09 8.73
CA TYR A 69 -8.82 5.50 8.69
C TYR A 69 -8.00 6.28 7.67
N ILE A 70 -8.52 7.45 7.30
CA ILE A 70 -7.86 8.40 6.40
C ILE A 70 -7.50 9.66 7.18
N GLU A 71 -6.36 10.24 6.84
CA GLU A 71 -5.91 11.50 7.44
C GLU A 71 -5.22 12.37 6.39
N THR A 72 -5.42 13.68 6.48
CA THR A 72 -4.87 14.66 5.55
C THR A 72 -3.63 15.32 6.11
N TRP A 73 -2.67 15.61 5.24
CA TRP A 73 -1.41 16.28 5.58
C TRP A 73 -1.10 17.39 4.58
N GLN A 74 -0.24 18.34 4.98
CA GLN A 74 0.22 19.47 4.15
C GLN A 74 -0.93 20.16 3.41
N GLU A 75 -1.84 20.79 4.16
CA GLU A 75 -3.01 21.51 3.61
C GLU A 75 -3.86 20.65 2.66
N LYS A 76 -3.98 19.35 2.95
CA LYS A 76 -4.69 18.36 2.12
C LYS A 76 -3.99 18.07 0.79
N GLY A 77 -2.70 18.36 0.63
CA GLY A 77 -1.92 17.87 -0.51
C GLY A 77 -1.77 16.35 -0.51
N PHE A 78 -1.81 15.74 0.67
CA PHE A 78 -1.71 14.29 0.85
C PHE A 78 -2.83 13.73 1.73
N VAL A 79 -3.21 12.49 1.46
CA VAL A 79 -4.07 11.66 2.30
C VAL A 79 -3.35 10.35 2.62
N ALA A 80 -3.18 10.03 3.91
CA ALA A 80 -2.68 8.73 4.33
C ALA A 80 -3.85 7.80 4.62
N ASN A 81 -3.81 6.58 4.06
CA ASN A 81 -4.72 5.51 4.47
C ASN A 81 -4.02 4.63 5.52
N SER A 82 -4.28 4.92 6.78
CA SER A 82 -3.55 4.42 7.96
C SER A 82 -4.39 3.42 8.78
N GLY A 83 -3.74 2.71 9.69
CA GLY A 83 -4.46 1.87 10.66
C GLY A 83 -5.16 0.64 10.08
N LEU A 84 -4.80 0.18 8.88
CA LEU A 84 -5.43 -1.02 8.30
C LEU A 84 -5.14 -2.25 9.18
N ILE A 85 -6.18 -2.75 9.83
CA ILE A 85 -6.14 -3.94 10.68
C ILE A 85 -7.33 -4.85 10.41
N VAL A 86 -7.10 -6.16 10.45
CA VAL A 86 -8.13 -7.21 10.30
C VAL A 86 -7.85 -8.29 11.34
N ARG A 87 -8.87 -8.62 12.13
CA ARG A 87 -8.89 -9.73 13.10
C ARG A 87 -8.56 -11.06 12.38
N GLU A 88 -7.82 -11.94 13.04
CA GLU A 88 -7.16 -13.07 12.39
C GLU A 88 -8.14 -14.04 11.71
N GLU A 89 -9.25 -14.31 12.36
CA GLU A 89 -10.35 -15.16 11.91
C GLU A 89 -11.08 -14.62 10.67
N TYR A 90 -10.91 -13.33 10.33
CA TYR A 90 -11.45 -12.70 9.12
C TYR A 90 -10.39 -12.47 8.03
N ARG A 91 -9.18 -13.06 8.17
CA ARG A 91 -8.15 -12.99 7.13
C ARG A 91 -8.39 -14.05 6.05
N GLY A 92 -7.79 -13.85 4.88
CA GLY A 92 -7.89 -14.79 3.75
C GLY A 92 -9.17 -14.67 2.91
N ILE A 93 -10.23 -14.03 3.43
CA ILE A 93 -11.52 -13.87 2.72
C ILE A 93 -11.62 -12.56 1.91
N GLY A 94 -10.53 -11.79 1.78
CA GLY A 94 -10.52 -10.53 1.03
C GLY A 94 -10.97 -9.28 1.81
N LEU A 95 -11.26 -9.38 3.11
CA LEU A 95 -11.76 -8.25 3.91
C LEU A 95 -10.83 -7.02 3.92
N ALA A 96 -9.51 -7.22 4.05
CA ALA A 96 -8.54 -6.12 4.02
C ALA A 96 -8.60 -5.33 2.70
N LYS A 97 -8.86 -6.00 1.58
CA LYS A 97 -9.03 -5.37 0.27
C LYS A 97 -10.31 -4.54 0.22
N ALA A 98 -11.42 -5.08 0.75
CA ALA A 98 -12.69 -4.36 0.82
C ALA A 98 -12.58 -3.07 1.66
N ILE A 99 -11.99 -3.16 2.86
CA ILE A 99 -11.75 -2.01 3.74
C ILE A 99 -10.87 -0.96 3.05
N LYS A 100 -9.73 -1.39 2.48
CA LYS A 100 -8.78 -0.46 1.83
C LYS A 100 -9.38 0.20 0.58
N LYS A 101 -10.18 -0.53 -0.20
CA LYS A 101 -10.92 0.02 -1.34
C LYS A 101 -11.90 1.09 -0.91
N LYS A 102 -12.71 0.83 0.14
CA LYS A 102 -13.64 1.82 0.70
C LYS A 102 -12.92 3.06 1.23
N ALA A 103 -11.79 2.88 1.91
CA ALA A 103 -10.96 3.99 2.37
C ALA A 103 -10.37 4.81 1.22
N PHE A 104 -9.92 4.14 0.15
CA PHE A 104 -9.46 4.81 -1.07
C PHE A 104 -10.57 5.62 -1.75
N GLU A 105 -11.75 5.04 -1.93
CA GLU A 105 -12.93 5.72 -2.47
C GLU A 105 -13.33 6.94 -1.62
N LEU A 106 -13.29 6.80 -0.29
CA LEU A 106 -13.54 7.90 0.64
C LEU A 106 -12.51 9.02 0.47
N SER A 107 -11.23 8.68 0.36
CA SER A 107 -10.14 9.64 0.10
C SER A 107 -10.35 10.37 -1.22
N ARG A 108 -10.67 9.66 -2.32
CA ARG A 108 -10.95 10.27 -3.63
C ARG A 108 -12.19 11.17 -3.59
N LYS A 109 -13.24 10.79 -2.85
CA LYS A 109 -14.47 11.58 -2.71
C LYS A 109 -14.25 12.86 -1.91
N LYS A 110 -13.60 12.78 -0.74
CA LYS A 110 -13.37 13.95 0.13
C LYS A 110 -12.26 14.86 -0.39
N TYR A 111 -11.26 14.29 -1.05
CA TYR A 111 -10.03 14.98 -1.45
C TYR A 111 -9.59 14.58 -2.87
N PRO A 112 -10.34 15.00 -3.91
CA PRO A 112 -10.17 14.52 -5.29
C PRO A 112 -8.85 14.93 -5.96
N ASN A 113 -8.13 15.91 -5.42
CA ASN A 113 -6.85 16.38 -5.97
C ASN A 113 -5.63 15.91 -5.17
N SER A 114 -5.84 15.27 -4.03
CA SER A 114 -4.76 14.90 -3.12
C SER A 114 -4.10 13.61 -3.56
N LYS A 115 -2.78 13.54 -3.35
CA LYS A 115 -2.07 12.27 -3.48
C LYS A 115 -2.44 11.36 -2.31
N ILE A 116 -2.58 10.07 -2.53
CA ILE A 116 -2.91 9.11 -1.48
C ILE A 116 -1.71 8.22 -1.25
N PHE A 117 -1.28 8.04 -0.01
CA PHE A 117 -0.09 7.26 0.29
C PHE A 117 -0.27 6.34 1.50
N GLY A 118 0.71 5.47 1.69
CA GLY A 118 0.81 4.61 2.86
C GLY A 118 2.19 3.97 2.96
N LEU A 119 2.52 3.58 4.20
CA LEU A 119 3.72 2.82 4.52
C LEU A 119 3.32 1.38 4.85
N THR A 120 4.07 0.39 4.37
CA THR A 120 3.83 -1.00 4.76
C THR A 120 5.08 -1.85 4.66
N THR A 121 5.17 -2.87 5.51
CA THR A 121 6.12 -3.98 5.40
C THR A 121 5.47 -5.24 4.83
N GLY A 122 4.14 -5.27 4.70
CA GLY A 122 3.37 -6.47 4.40
C GLY A 122 3.07 -6.64 2.91
N LEU A 123 3.49 -7.78 2.33
CA LEU A 123 3.23 -8.11 0.93
C LEU A 123 1.74 -8.07 0.56
N ALA A 124 0.85 -8.52 1.45
CA ALA A 124 -0.59 -8.49 1.21
C ALA A 124 -1.09 -7.04 1.00
N VAL A 125 -0.62 -6.09 1.81
CA VAL A 125 -0.99 -4.67 1.67
C VAL A 125 -0.36 -4.06 0.42
N MET A 126 0.88 -4.44 0.07
CA MET A 126 1.51 -4.00 -1.18
C MET A 126 0.71 -4.44 -2.41
N LYS A 127 0.23 -5.69 -2.45
CA LYS A 127 -0.63 -6.21 -3.53
C LYS A 127 -1.94 -5.44 -3.63
N ILE A 128 -2.62 -5.21 -2.50
CA ILE A 128 -3.87 -4.43 -2.47
C ILE A 128 -3.63 -3.00 -2.98
N ASN A 129 -2.56 -2.34 -2.51
CA ASN A 129 -2.20 -0.99 -2.94
C ASN A 129 -1.90 -0.96 -4.44
N HIS A 130 -1.16 -1.94 -4.97
CA HIS A 130 -0.87 -2.04 -6.40
C HIS A 130 -2.14 -2.17 -7.24
N GLU A 131 -3.10 -3.02 -6.83
CA GLU A 131 -4.40 -3.15 -7.50
C GLU A 131 -5.23 -1.86 -7.47
N LEU A 132 -5.03 -1.01 -6.45
CA LEU A 132 -5.65 0.32 -6.35
C LEU A 132 -4.86 1.42 -7.10
N GLY A 133 -3.81 1.05 -7.84
CA GLY A 133 -3.03 1.98 -8.66
C GLY A 133 -1.87 2.67 -7.95
N TYR A 134 -1.54 2.28 -6.72
CA TYR A 134 -0.37 2.80 -6.02
C TYR A 134 0.91 2.25 -6.64
N ARG A 135 1.96 3.06 -6.60
CA ARG A 135 3.32 2.73 -7.06
C ARG A 135 4.31 2.90 -5.91
N PRO A 136 5.36 2.06 -5.82
CA PRO A 136 6.41 2.26 -4.84
C PRO A 136 7.17 3.57 -5.12
N VAL A 137 7.48 4.31 -4.06
CA VAL A 137 8.22 5.57 -4.12
C VAL A 137 9.22 5.68 -2.97
N THR A 138 10.20 6.56 -3.11
CA THR A 138 11.08 6.95 -1.99
C THR A 138 10.32 7.83 -1.00
N PHE A 139 10.79 7.92 0.25
CA PHE A 139 10.10 8.73 1.26
C PHE A 139 10.12 10.24 0.95
N SER A 140 11.05 10.69 0.11
CA SER A 140 11.11 12.05 -0.41
C SER A 140 9.89 12.46 -1.23
N GLU A 141 9.15 11.49 -1.79
CA GLU A 141 7.91 11.73 -2.57
C GLU A 141 6.66 11.78 -1.68
N LEU A 142 6.82 11.53 -0.37
CA LEU A 142 5.73 11.53 0.60
C LEU A 142 5.64 12.89 1.31
N THR A 143 4.73 12.98 2.29
CA THR A 143 4.58 14.18 3.11
C THR A 143 5.85 14.53 3.90
N LEU A 144 6.16 15.83 4.00
CA LEU A 144 7.21 16.34 4.89
C LEU A 144 6.67 16.69 6.29
N ASP A 145 5.38 16.48 6.55
CA ASP A 145 4.71 16.84 7.79
C ASP A 145 5.24 16.02 8.99
N ASP A 146 5.84 16.71 9.96
CA ASP A 146 6.38 16.11 11.18
C ASP A 146 5.32 15.32 11.96
N GLN A 147 4.05 15.75 11.95
CA GLN A 147 2.99 15.09 12.68
C GLN A 147 2.71 13.69 12.13
N PHE A 148 2.81 13.51 10.81
CA PHE A 148 2.72 12.18 10.20
C PHE A 148 3.84 11.27 10.71
N TRP A 149 5.08 11.76 10.69
CA TRP A 149 6.25 10.97 11.09
C TRP A 149 6.30 10.67 12.58
N LYS A 150 5.72 11.53 13.44
CA LYS A 150 5.49 11.22 14.87
C LYS A 150 4.66 9.94 15.06
N GLY A 151 3.77 9.63 14.11
CA GLY A 151 3.00 8.37 14.11
C GLY A 151 3.86 7.10 14.03
N CYS A 152 5.14 7.21 13.62
CA CYS A 152 6.10 6.11 13.60
C CYS A 152 6.86 5.91 14.91
N GLN A 153 6.77 6.82 15.88
CA GLN A 153 7.53 6.77 17.15
C GLN A 153 7.26 5.50 17.97
N GLY A 154 6.03 4.97 17.91
CA GLY A 154 5.69 3.72 18.58
C GLY A 154 6.07 2.45 17.82
N CYS A 155 6.77 2.54 16.69
CA CYS A 155 7.28 1.39 15.95
C CYS A 155 8.65 0.99 16.48
N VAL A 156 8.90 -0.32 16.62
CA VAL A 156 10.22 -0.83 17.07
C VAL A 156 11.39 -0.46 16.13
N ASN A 157 11.10 -0.05 14.90
CA ASN A 157 12.09 0.36 13.90
C ASN A 157 12.20 1.89 13.77
N HIS A 158 11.68 2.65 14.74
CA HIS A 158 11.74 4.11 14.71
C HIS A 158 13.18 4.64 14.66
N ASP A 159 14.12 3.97 15.31
CA ASP A 159 15.55 4.27 15.28
C ASP A 159 16.12 4.32 13.86
N ILE A 160 15.64 3.43 12.97
CA ILE A 160 16.05 3.38 11.56
C ILE A 160 15.58 4.64 10.83
N LEU A 161 14.35 5.05 11.10
CA LEU A 161 13.78 6.26 10.49
C LEU A 161 14.57 7.50 10.92
N GLU A 162 14.94 7.60 12.20
CA GLU A 162 15.71 8.72 12.74
C GLU A 162 17.13 8.77 12.18
N ARG A 163 17.89 7.67 12.26
CA ARG A 163 19.30 7.66 11.80
C ARG A 163 19.48 7.87 10.30
N THR A 164 18.43 7.64 9.52
CA THR A 164 18.42 7.87 8.06
C THR A 164 17.90 9.25 7.69
N GLY A 165 17.55 10.10 8.65
CA GLY A 165 16.96 11.41 8.40
C GLY A 165 15.64 11.31 7.63
N ARG A 166 14.84 10.26 7.89
CA ARG A 166 13.56 9.96 7.23
C ARG A 166 13.66 9.70 5.72
N SER A 167 14.85 9.43 5.20
CA SER A 167 15.01 9.08 3.78
C SER A 167 14.53 7.66 3.45
N LYS A 168 14.54 6.74 4.43
CA LYS A 168 14.10 5.35 4.28
C LYS A 168 13.82 4.66 5.62
N CYS A 169 13.04 3.58 5.59
CA CYS A 169 12.85 2.64 6.69
C CYS A 169 12.62 1.24 6.10
N LEU A 170 12.35 0.23 6.92
CA LEU A 170 11.93 -1.10 6.44
C LEU A 170 10.57 -1.06 5.71
N CYS A 171 9.75 -0.05 6.02
CA CYS A 171 8.51 0.17 5.30
C CYS A 171 8.77 0.60 3.85
N THR A 172 8.01 0.01 2.92
CA THR A 172 7.89 0.50 1.56
C THR A 172 6.88 1.64 1.52
N GLY A 173 7.31 2.80 1.00
CA GLY A 173 6.42 3.90 0.67
C GLY A 173 5.68 3.60 -0.62
N MET A 174 4.36 3.72 -0.61
CA MET A 174 3.53 3.57 -1.81
C MET A 174 2.63 4.79 -1.97
N LEU A 175 2.55 5.31 -3.19
CA LEU A 175 1.86 6.53 -3.54
C LEU A 175 0.91 6.27 -4.70
N TYR A 176 -0.28 6.85 -4.63
CA TYR A 176 -1.18 7.05 -5.75
C TYR A 176 -1.26 8.56 -6.00
N ASP A 177 -1.05 8.96 -7.25
CA ASP A 177 -1.21 10.35 -7.70
C ASP A 177 -2.40 10.43 -8.68
N PRO A 178 -3.43 11.23 -8.39
CA PRO A 178 -4.54 11.49 -9.30
C PRO A 178 -4.09 11.96 -10.69
N ALA A 179 -2.94 12.64 -10.79
CA ALA A 179 -2.40 13.11 -12.05
C ALA A 179 -2.02 11.97 -13.01
N TRP A 180 -1.79 10.75 -12.51
CA TRP A 180 -1.48 9.58 -13.34
C TRP A 180 -2.68 9.04 -14.13
N GLU A 181 -3.90 9.46 -13.80
CA GLU A 181 -5.13 9.04 -14.51
C GLU A 181 -5.30 9.79 -15.83
N LYS A 182 -4.65 10.94 -16.01
CA LYS A 182 -4.70 11.69 -17.26
C LYS A 182 -3.89 10.93 -18.32
N PRO A 183 -4.44 10.71 -19.53
CA PRO A 183 -3.64 10.17 -20.62
C PRO A 183 -2.46 11.11 -20.86
N VAL A 184 -1.26 10.53 -20.97
CA VAL A 184 -0.04 11.28 -21.25
C VAL A 184 -0.18 11.91 -22.64
N VAL A 185 -0.62 13.16 -22.69
CA VAL A 185 -0.54 13.98 -23.90
C VAL A 185 0.93 14.40 -24.01
N ASN A 186 1.69 13.76 -24.92
CA ASN A 186 3.10 14.03 -25.25
C ASN A 186 4.18 13.41 -24.34
N GLY A 187 4.19 12.07 -24.25
CA GLY A 187 5.39 11.33 -23.86
C GLY A 187 5.75 10.35 -24.97
N SER A 188 6.86 10.55 -25.67
CA SER A 188 7.41 9.58 -26.62
C SER A 188 7.37 8.18 -25.99
N PRO A 189 6.85 7.16 -26.69
CA PRO A 189 6.67 5.85 -26.09
C PRO A 189 8.03 5.34 -25.59
N ILE A 190 8.14 5.11 -24.28
CA ILE A 190 9.26 4.36 -23.72
C ILE A 190 9.19 2.98 -24.36
N LYS A 191 10.00 2.75 -25.40
CA LYS A 191 10.16 1.44 -26.01
C LYS A 191 10.68 0.52 -24.91
N LYS A 192 9.82 -0.34 -24.36
CA LYS A 192 10.22 -1.46 -23.51
C LYS A 192 11.11 -2.37 -24.36
N ARG A 193 12.41 -2.09 -24.40
CA ARG A 193 13.39 -3.02 -24.96
C ARG A 193 13.48 -4.18 -23.97
N SER A 194 13.07 -5.35 -24.41
CA SER A 194 13.28 -6.57 -23.65
C SER A 194 14.78 -6.86 -23.62
N LEU A 195 15.30 -7.41 -22.53
CA LEU A 195 16.69 -7.92 -22.51
C LEU A 195 16.90 -8.99 -23.60
N LEU A 196 15.83 -9.68 -24.02
CA LEU A 196 15.86 -10.60 -25.16
C LEU A 196 16.13 -9.91 -26.51
N ASP A 197 15.79 -8.62 -26.65
CA ASP A 197 16.04 -7.85 -27.88
C ASP A 197 17.52 -7.46 -28.02
N LEU A 198 18.30 -7.59 -26.94
CA LEU A 198 19.73 -7.32 -26.91
C LEU A 198 20.57 -8.60 -27.11
N ILE A 199 19.94 -9.78 -27.17
CA ILE A 199 20.65 -11.03 -27.42
C ILE A 199 20.92 -11.13 -28.93
N PRO A 200 22.18 -11.20 -29.38
CA PRO A 200 22.49 -11.43 -30.79
C PRO A 200 21.89 -12.76 -31.22
N ARG A 201 21.02 -12.73 -32.24
CA ARG A 201 20.51 -13.97 -32.86
C ARG A 201 21.70 -14.70 -33.49
N ILE A 202 22.16 -15.77 -32.84
CA ILE A 202 23.12 -16.70 -33.42
C ILE A 202 22.45 -17.31 -34.66
N LYS A 203 22.89 -16.93 -35.86
CA LYS A 203 22.40 -17.53 -37.10
C LYS A 203 22.89 -18.98 -37.18
N PRO A 204 22.01 -19.99 -37.22
CA PRO A 204 22.43 -21.36 -37.49
C PRO A 204 22.77 -21.46 -38.97
N GLY A 205 24.05 -21.42 -39.32
CA GLY A 205 24.45 -21.45 -40.73
C GLY A 205 25.92 -21.17 -41.01
N LEU A 206 26.84 -21.79 -40.26
CA LEU A 206 28.26 -21.86 -40.61
C LEU A 206 28.86 -23.21 -40.16
N ALA A 207 28.12 -24.29 -40.43
CA ALA A 207 28.62 -25.66 -40.39
C ALA A 207 28.42 -26.28 -41.77
N ASN A 208 29.20 -25.86 -42.77
CA ASN A 208 29.56 -26.65 -43.94
C ASN A 208 30.34 -25.79 -44.95
N LYS A 209 31.68 -25.79 -44.85
CA LYS A 209 32.60 -25.59 -45.99
C LYS A 209 34.05 -25.90 -45.56
N LYS A 210 34.32 -27.17 -45.26
CA LYS A 210 35.66 -27.75 -45.35
C LYS A 210 35.54 -29.15 -45.98
N ASN A 211 35.27 -29.16 -47.28
CA ASN A 211 35.55 -30.31 -48.15
C ASN A 211 35.45 -29.87 -49.62
N LYS A 212 36.44 -29.09 -50.07
CA LYS A 212 36.76 -28.90 -51.50
C LYS A 212 38.13 -28.23 -51.66
N LEU A 213 39.18 -28.92 -51.20
CA LEU A 213 40.59 -28.59 -51.49
C LEU A 213 41.44 -29.88 -51.65
N LEU A 214 40.81 -30.95 -52.11
CA LEU A 214 41.45 -32.18 -52.58
C LEU A 214 40.75 -32.54 -53.89
N ASN A 215 41.12 -31.84 -54.96
CA ASN A 215 41.00 -32.21 -56.37
C ASN A 215 41.10 -30.96 -57.24
N ARG A 216 42.33 -30.49 -57.44
CA ARG A 216 42.85 -29.97 -58.72
C ARG A 216 44.31 -29.57 -58.55
N ASN A 217 45.14 -29.93 -59.53
CA ASN A 217 46.60 -29.90 -59.62
C ASN A 217 47.16 -31.28 -59.21
N LYS A 218 47.37 -32.24 -60.13
CA LYS A 218 48.38 -32.21 -61.21
C LYS A 218 49.71 -31.68 -60.72
#